data_AF-A0A4Q5ZSD2-F1
#
_entry.id   AF-A0A4Q5ZSD2-F1
#
_cell.length_a   1.000
_cell.length_b   1.000
_cell.length_c   1.000
_cell.angle_alpha   90.00
_cell.angle_beta   90.00
_cell.angle_gamma   90.00
#
_symmetry.space_group_name_H-M   'P 1'
#
loop_
_entity.id
_entity.type
_entity.pdbx_description
1 polymer ?
#
loop_
_entity_poly.entity_id
_entity_poly.type
_entity_poly.pdbx_seq_one_letter_code
_entity_poly.pdbx_strand_id
1 'polypeptide(L)'
;NFGEVPNLDLRLTAAELAHGRKILHELFPSDNPTICIFTFATGSKMLDRDWWSAFYQKLKTQYSGYNLLEILPMENVSQIDFACPTFYSKDIREIGAVIASSKVFIGADSGIMHLASSVHTPILGLFGVTPPAKYEPYNNNSISLDRDHLGVENTLATLKKILEANDPAHAASPK
;
A
#
# COMPACT_ATOMS: atom_id res chain seq x y z
N ASN A 1 19.71 10.25 25.01
CA ASN A 1 19.06 10.86 23.83
C ASN A 1 19.71 10.35 22.56
N PHE A 2 19.23 9.24 22.02
CA PHE A 2 19.39 8.97 20.59
C PHE A 2 18.27 9.76 19.93
N GLY A 3 18.61 10.76 19.11
CA GLY A 3 17.62 11.54 18.37
C GLY A 3 16.75 10.63 17.50
N GLU A 4 15.49 11.01 17.29
CA GLU A 4 14.60 10.29 16.37
C GLU A 4 15.31 10.06 15.04
N VAL A 5 15.31 8.81 14.57
CA VAL A 5 15.86 8.45 13.27
C VAL A 5 14.94 9.08 12.22
N PRO A 6 15.45 9.94 11.31
CA PRO A 6 14.61 10.57 10.31
C PRO A 6 13.99 9.54 9.38
N ASN A 7 12.73 9.77 8.99
CA ASN A 7 12.04 8.93 8.03
C ASN A 7 12.78 8.89 6.69
N LEU A 8 12.73 7.73 6.03
CA LEU A 8 13.24 7.56 4.68
C LEU A 8 12.40 8.45 3.74
N ASP A 9 13.07 9.19 2.85
CA ASP A 9 12.42 10.11 1.91
C ASP A 9 13.13 10.03 0.55
N LEU A 10 12.40 9.58 -0.48
CA LEU A 10 12.87 9.45 -1.86
C LEU A 10 13.00 10.81 -2.56
N ARG A 11 12.39 11.85 -2.00
CA ARG A 11 12.39 13.23 -2.49
C ARG A 11 11.97 13.29 -3.96
N LEU A 12 10.77 12.81 -4.23
CA LEU A 12 10.16 12.93 -5.55
C LEU A 12 9.95 14.40 -5.90
N THR A 13 10.34 14.76 -7.11
CA THR A 13 10.10 16.09 -7.66
C THR A 13 8.61 16.29 -7.96
N ALA A 14 8.18 17.54 -8.09
CA ALA A 14 6.82 17.86 -8.49
C ALA A 14 6.44 17.26 -9.86
N ALA A 15 7.42 17.16 -10.77
CA ALA A 15 7.23 16.55 -12.09
C ALA A 15 7.01 15.03 -11.98
N GLU A 16 7.78 14.33 -11.15
CA GLU A 16 7.59 12.90 -10.90
C GLU A 16 6.24 12.63 -10.25
N LEU A 17 5.85 13.41 -9.25
CA LEU A 17 4.52 13.30 -8.65
C LEU A 17 3.38 13.56 -9.67
N ALA A 18 3.55 14.54 -10.56
CA ALA A 18 2.58 14.79 -11.63
C ALA A 18 2.50 13.64 -12.63
N HIS A 19 3.64 13.02 -12.95
CA HIS A 19 3.71 11.85 -13.82
C HIS A 19 3.02 10.64 -13.20
N GLY A 20 3.25 10.35 -11.91
CA GLY A 20 2.55 9.29 -11.18
C GLY A 20 1.03 9.46 -11.18
N ARG A 21 0.53 10.69 -10.96
CA ARG A 21 -0.90 11.00 -11.07
C ARG A 21 -1.44 10.78 -12.48
N LYS A 22 -0.67 11.15 -13.50
CA LYS A 22 -1.05 10.95 -14.90
C LYS A 22 -1.18 9.45 -15.22
N ILE A 23 -0.23 8.62 -14.79
CA ILE A 23 -0.30 7.16 -14.95
C ILE A 23 -1.59 6.61 -14.32
N LEU A 24 -1.93 7.02 -13.10
CA LEU A 24 -3.17 6.58 -12.45
C LEU A 24 -4.42 7.01 -13.23
N HIS A 25 -4.45 8.23 -13.76
CA HIS A 25 -5.57 8.72 -14.57
C HIS A 25 -5.70 7.97 -15.91
N GLU A 26 -4.60 7.52 -16.50
CA GLU A 26 -4.61 6.70 -17.72
C GLU A 26 -5.08 5.27 -17.44
N LEU A 27 -4.74 4.71 -16.27
CA LEU A 27 -5.18 3.37 -15.83
C LEU A 27 -6.64 3.34 -15.39
N PHE A 28 -7.12 4.43 -14.79
CA PHE A 28 -8.45 4.52 -14.22
C PHE A 28 -9.17 5.76 -14.77
N PRO A 29 -10.23 5.59 -15.59
CA PRO A 29 -10.98 6.70 -16.15
C PRO A 29 -11.87 7.44 -15.14
N SER A 30 -11.84 7.04 -13.86
CA SER A 30 -12.61 7.66 -12.78
C SER A 30 -11.69 8.44 -11.85
N ASP A 31 -12.21 9.53 -11.27
CA ASP A 31 -11.50 10.32 -10.25
C ASP A 31 -11.53 9.66 -8.85
N ASN A 32 -11.88 8.37 -8.77
CA ASN A 32 -11.89 7.64 -7.53
C ASN A 32 -10.47 7.56 -6.92
N PRO A 33 -10.33 7.69 -5.60
CA PRO A 33 -9.05 7.47 -4.93
C PRO A 33 -8.53 6.04 -5.16
N THR A 34 -7.21 5.89 -5.28
CA THR A 34 -6.58 4.59 -5.54
C THR A 34 -6.06 3.94 -4.25
N ILE A 35 -6.30 2.64 -4.11
CA ILE A 35 -5.64 1.74 -3.17
C ILE A 35 -4.62 0.91 -3.96
N CYS A 36 -3.35 0.97 -3.56
CA CYS A 36 -2.31 0.15 -4.16
C CYS A 36 -2.12 -1.14 -3.34
N ILE A 37 -2.02 -2.27 -4.03
CA ILE A 37 -1.72 -3.57 -3.42
C ILE A 37 -0.44 -4.16 -4.03
N PHE A 38 0.36 -4.86 -3.22
CA PHE A 38 1.51 -5.63 -3.67
C PHE A 38 1.42 -7.03 -3.06
N THR A 39 1.13 -8.01 -3.90
CA THR A 39 0.74 -9.35 -3.43
C THR A 39 1.91 -10.32 -3.31
N PHE A 40 3.10 -9.92 -3.75
CA PHE A 40 4.31 -10.76 -3.77
C PHE A 40 5.21 -10.52 -2.54
N ALA A 41 5.81 -11.57 -2.01
CA ALA A 41 6.90 -11.50 -1.05
C ALA A 41 7.83 -12.71 -1.17
N THR A 42 9.04 -12.63 -0.62
CA THR A 42 10.00 -13.74 -0.69
C THR A 42 9.88 -14.69 0.52
N GLY A 43 10.02 -15.98 0.26
CA GLY A 43 10.08 -17.03 1.29
C GLY A 43 8.82 -17.07 2.17
N SER A 44 9.01 -17.25 3.47
CA SER A 44 7.93 -17.42 4.45
C SER A 44 7.07 -16.17 4.67
N LYS A 45 7.43 -15.03 4.06
CA LYS A 45 6.63 -13.80 4.10
C LYS A 45 5.46 -13.82 3.10
N MET A 46 5.51 -14.71 2.11
CA MET A 46 4.44 -14.86 1.13
C MET A 46 3.18 -15.36 1.81
N LEU A 47 2.11 -14.57 1.74
CA LEU A 47 0.79 -15.01 2.18
C LEU A 47 0.17 -15.97 1.17
N ASP A 48 -0.71 -16.82 1.68
CA ASP A 48 -1.40 -17.82 0.87
C ASP A 48 -2.30 -17.18 -0.21
N ARG A 49 -2.41 -17.85 -1.35
CA ARG A 49 -3.21 -17.37 -2.48
C ARG A 49 -4.71 -17.31 -2.17
N ASP A 50 -5.22 -18.28 -1.43
CA ASP A 50 -6.62 -18.31 -1.01
C ASP A 50 -6.93 -17.15 -0.05
N TRP A 51 -5.95 -16.79 0.80
CA TRP A 51 -6.07 -15.60 1.65
C TRP A 51 -6.15 -14.33 0.81
N TRP A 52 -5.25 -14.14 -0.16
CA TRP A 52 -5.25 -12.97 -1.06
C TRP A 52 -6.53 -12.88 -1.88
N SER A 53 -7.01 -14.02 -2.39
CA SER A 53 -8.27 -14.10 -3.13
C SER A 53 -9.46 -13.68 -2.25
N ALA A 54 -9.57 -14.26 -1.05
CA ALA A 54 -10.64 -13.92 -0.10
C ALA A 54 -10.61 -12.45 0.33
N PHE A 55 -9.42 -11.91 0.61
CA PHE A 55 -9.22 -10.50 0.93
C PHE A 55 -9.61 -9.59 -0.24
N TYR A 56 -9.11 -9.89 -1.45
CA TYR A 56 -9.38 -9.08 -2.63
C TYR A 56 -10.87 -9.02 -2.98
N GLN A 57 -11.60 -10.14 -2.90
CA GLN A 57 -13.04 -10.13 -3.18
C GLN A 57 -13.79 -9.20 -2.22
N LYS A 58 -13.48 -9.25 -0.92
CA LYS A 58 -14.10 -8.36 0.07
C LYS A 58 -13.65 -6.92 -0.08
N LEU A 59 -12.36 -6.68 -0.37
CA LEU A 59 -11.82 -5.35 -0.66
C LEU A 59 -12.57 -4.70 -1.82
N LYS A 60 -12.69 -5.41 -2.94
CA LYS A 60 -13.41 -4.96 -4.14
C LYS A 60 -14.87 -4.63 -3.86
N THR A 61 -15.57 -5.44 -3.06
CA THR A 61 -16.98 -5.20 -2.74
C THR A 61 -17.16 -4.05 -1.75
N GLN A 62 -16.36 -3.97 -0.68
CA GLN A 62 -16.53 -2.97 0.39
C GLN A 62 -16.01 -1.58 -0.01
N TYR A 63 -15.01 -1.52 -0.90
CA TYR A 63 -14.37 -0.28 -1.32
C TYR A 63 -14.63 0.00 -2.80
N SER A 64 -15.86 -0.19 -3.27
CA SER A 64 -16.27 0.05 -4.67
C SER A 64 -16.12 1.51 -5.14
N GLY A 65 -15.99 2.45 -4.20
CA GLY A 65 -15.64 3.85 -4.46
C GLY A 65 -14.14 4.11 -4.62
N TYR A 66 -13.29 3.07 -4.62
CA TYR A 66 -11.85 3.17 -4.81
C TYR A 66 -11.42 2.43 -6.08
N ASN A 67 -10.39 2.96 -6.74
CA ASN A 67 -9.63 2.23 -7.75
C ASN A 67 -8.70 1.24 -7.04
N LEU A 68 -8.62 -0.01 -7.52
CA LEU A 68 -7.67 -1.01 -7.02
C LEU A 68 -6.57 -1.22 -8.04
N LEU A 69 -5.32 -0.97 -7.64
CA LEU A 69 -4.14 -1.14 -8.48
C LEU A 69 -3.20 -2.16 -7.85
N GLU A 70 -2.83 -3.20 -8.60
CA GLU A 70 -1.77 -4.11 -8.18
C GLU A 70 -0.42 -3.66 -8.74
N ILE A 71 0.52 -3.33 -7.87
CA ILE A 71 1.93 -3.18 -8.24
C ILE A 71 2.49 -4.60 -8.40
N LEU A 72 3.14 -4.87 -9.54
CA LEU A 72 3.73 -6.18 -9.82
C LEU A 72 5.23 -6.17 -9.51
N PRO A 73 5.80 -7.32 -9.12
CA PRO A 73 7.24 -7.48 -9.04
C PRO A 73 7.86 -7.67 -10.45
N MET A 74 9.19 -7.65 -10.56
CA MET A 74 9.90 -7.86 -11.84
C MET A 74 9.55 -9.22 -12.47
N GLU A 75 9.26 -10.20 -11.63
CA GLU A 75 8.85 -11.55 -11.96
C GLU A 75 7.48 -11.61 -12.64
N ASN A 76 6.71 -10.50 -12.64
CA ASN A 76 5.39 -10.39 -13.25
C ASN A 76 4.42 -11.47 -12.73
N VAL A 77 4.31 -11.58 -11.41
CA VAL A 77 3.45 -12.55 -10.73
C VAL A 77 2.41 -11.84 -9.86
N SER A 78 1.20 -12.41 -9.82
CA SER A 78 0.05 -11.90 -9.06
C SER A 78 -0.57 -13.01 -8.23
N GLN A 79 -0.77 -12.78 -6.93
CA GLN A 79 -1.49 -13.72 -6.06
C GLN A 79 -3.01 -13.57 -6.17
N ILE A 80 -3.51 -12.59 -6.91
CA ILE A 80 -4.94 -12.38 -7.18
C ILE A 80 -5.29 -12.64 -8.65
N ASP A 81 -4.47 -13.40 -9.38
CA ASP A 81 -4.71 -13.77 -10.79
C ASP A 81 -4.93 -12.55 -11.70
N PHE A 82 -4.21 -11.46 -11.46
CA PHE A 82 -4.33 -10.21 -12.22
C PHE A 82 -5.78 -9.66 -12.26
N ALA A 83 -6.53 -9.85 -11.17
CA ALA A 83 -7.96 -9.52 -11.12
C ALA A 83 -8.29 -8.01 -11.08
N CYS A 84 -7.29 -7.14 -11.07
CA CYS A 84 -7.41 -5.69 -11.22
C CYS A 84 -6.33 -5.14 -12.18
N PRO A 85 -6.43 -3.88 -12.63
CA PRO A 85 -5.34 -3.23 -13.35
C PRO A 85 -4.02 -3.36 -12.60
N THR A 86 -2.94 -3.49 -13.36
CA THR A 86 -1.60 -3.73 -12.83
C THR A 86 -0.62 -2.68 -13.30
N PHE A 87 0.42 -2.43 -12.51
CA PHE A 87 1.49 -1.52 -12.87
C PHE A 87 2.86 -2.08 -12.47
N TYR A 88 3.83 -1.94 -13.36
CA TYR A 88 5.24 -2.24 -13.12
C TYR A 88 6.11 -1.26 -13.89
N SER A 89 7.25 -0.89 -13.29
CA SER A 89 8.29 -0.13 -13.96
C SER A 89 9.67 -0.64 -13.54
N LYS A 90 10.68 -0.41 -14.38
CA LYS A 90 12.08 -0.62 -13.99
C LYS A 90 12.65 0.57 -13.22
N ASP A 91 11.96 1.72 -13.25
CA ASP A 91 12.34 2.90 -12.48
C ASP A 91 11.59 2.93 -11.15
N ILE A 92 12.34 2.75 -10.06
CA ILE A 92 11.81 2.80 -8.70
C ILE A 92 11.18 4.16 -8.37
N ARG A 93 11.62 5.25 -9.00
CA ARG A 93 11.06 6.59 -8.79
C ARG A 93 9.70 6.73 -9.45
N GLU A 94 9.49 6.07 -10.59
CA GLU A 94 8.18 5.99 -11.24
C GLU A 94 7.20 5.14 -10.43
N ILE A 95 7.62 3.97 -9.93
CA ILE A 95 6.82 3.18 -8.98
C ILE A 95 6.49 4.02 -7.74
N GLY A 96 7.49 4.68 -7.17
CA GLY A 96 7.34 5.56 -6.01
C GLY A 96 6.31 6.67 -6.28
N ALA A 97 6.35 7.30 -7.45
CA ALA A 97 5.41 8.36 -7.83
C ALA A 97 3.97 7.87 -7.99
N VAL A 98 3.77 6.67 -8.54
CA VAL A 98 2.46 6.02 -8.62
C VAL A 98 1.93 5.71 -7.21
N ILE A 99 2.77 5.15 -6.33
CA ILE A 99 2.40 4.86 -4.94
C ILE A 99 2.11 6.15 -4.15
N ALA A 100 2.90 7.20 -4.34
CA ALA A 100 2.70 8.52 -3.71
C ALA A 100 1.35 9.16 -4.08
N SER A 101 0.78 8.76 -5.22
CA SER A 101 -0.50 9.26 -5.72
C SER A 101 -1.70 8.43 -5.25
N SER A 102 -1.47 7.38 -4.45
CA SER A 102 -2.51 6.52 -3.86
C SER A 102 -2.84 6.90 -2.42
N LYS A 103 -3.99 6.47 -1.89
CA LYS A 103 -4.41 6.74 -0.51
C LYS A 103 -3.74 5.84 0.52
N VAL A 104 -3.43 4.62 0.13
CA VAL A 104 -2.84 3.61 1.01
C VAL A 104 -2.18 2.54 0.14
N PHE A 105 -1.08 2.00 0.65
CA PHE A 105 -0.38 0.85 0.11
C PHE A 105 -0.62 -0.36 1.02
N ILE A 106 -0.94 -1.52 0.45
CA ILE A 106 -1.15 -2.78 1.18
C ILE A 106 -0.16 -3.81 0.65
N GLY A 107 0.65 -4.38 1.54
CA GLY A 107 1.61 -5.40 1.13
C GLY A 107 2.37 -6.02 2.28
N ALA A 108 3.00 -7.14 2.02
CA ALA A 108 3.90 -7.78 2.96
C ALA A 108 5.27 -7.07 3.00
N ASP A 109 6.06 -7.43 4.02
CA ASP A 109 7.43 -6.95 4.24
C ASP A 109 8.35 -7.21 3.04
N SER A 110 8.51 -6.18 2.21
CA SER A 110 9.16 -6.21 0.90
C SER A 110 9.83 -4.88 0.56
N GLY A 111 10.71 -4.88 -0.44
CA GLY A 111 11.34 -3.65 -0.95
C GLY A 111 10.32 -2.60 -1.41
N ILE A 112 9.18 -3.03 -1.99
CA ILE A 112 8.11 -2.13 -2.43
C ILE A 112 7.38 -1.51 -1.25
N MET A 113 7.20 -2.24 -0.13
CA MET A 113 6.66 -1.66 1.11
C MET A 113 7.58 -0.54 1.63
N HIS A 114 8.89 -0.74 1.62
CA HIS A 114 9.83 0.32 2.02
C HIS A 114 9.84 1.49 1.04
N LEU A 115 9.68 1.23 -0.26
CA LEU A 115 9.51 2.29 -1.27
C LEU A 115 8.24 3.12 -0.99
N ALA A 116 7.12 2.48 -0.67
CA ALA A 116 5.88 3.16 -0.28
C ALA A 116 6.09 4.06 0.96
N SER A 117 6.87 3.59 1.92
CA SER A 117 7.22 4.36 3.12
C SER A 117 8.06 5.57 2.76
N SER A 118 9.02 5.41 1.84
CA SER A 118 9.91 6.48 1.37
C SER A 118 9.23 7.59 0.57
N VAL A 119 7.99 7.38 0.15
CA VAL A 119 7.16 8.39 -0.53
C VAL A 119 5.99 8.85 0.34
N HIS A 120 6.02 8.48 1.62
CA HIS A 120 5.10 8.89 2.67
C HIS A 120 3.63 8.44 2.45
N THR A 121 3.41 7.40 1.63
CA THR A 121 2.08 6.79 1.49
C THR A 121 1.77 5.95 2.73
N PRO A 122 0.58 6.08 3.36
CA PRO A 122 0.18 5.22 4.46
C PRO A 122 0.23 3.74 4.08
N ILE A 123 0.67 2.89 4.99
CA ILE A 123 0.87 1.46 4.73
C ILE A 123 0.02 0.62 5.66
N LEU A 124 -0.69 -0.35 5.07
CA LEU A 124 -1.19 -1.52 5.78
C LEU A 124 -0.23 -2.68 5.54
N GLY A 125 0.67 -2.89 6.50
CA GLY A 125 1.73 -3.88 6.41
C GLY A 125 1.24 -5.27 6.84
N LEU A 126 1.51 -6.30 6.04
CA LEU A 126 1.06 -7.66 6.29
C LEU A 126 2.22 -8.57 6.70
N PHE A 127 2.38 -8.83 7.99
CA PHE A 127 3.54 -9.52 8.56
C PHE A 127 3.19 -10.93 9.06
N GLY A 128 3.28 -11.94 8.19
CA GLY A 128 2.92 -13.33 8.53
C GLY A 128 3.88 -14.04 9.50
N VAL A 129 5.16 -13.70 9.49
CA VAL A 129 6.22 -14.36 10.29
C VAL A 129 7.27 -13.41 10.85
N THR A 130 7.46 -12.24 10.25
CA THR A 130 8.44 -11.26 10.71
C THR A 130 7.82 -10.43 11.84
N PRO A 131 8.49 -10.28 13.01
CA PRO A 131 8.02 -9.37 14.05
C PRO A 131 7.94 -7.93 13.53
N PRO A 132 6.80 -7.24 13.66
CA PRO A 132 6.63 -5.87 13.17
C PRO A 132 7.65 -4.89 13.76
N ALA A 133 8.01 -5.08 15.04
CA ALA A 133 8.89 -4.20 15.82
C ALA A 133 10.29 -3.91 15.23
N LYS A 134 10.72 -4.63 14.19
CA LYS A 134 12.02 -4.41 13.51
C LYS A 134 11.89 -3.79 12.12
N TYR A 135 10.72 -3.85 11.49
CA TYR A 135 10.52 -3.51 10.06
C TYR A 135 9.25 -2.71 9.79
N GLU A 136 8.56 -2.29 10.83
CA GLU A 136 7.38 -1.43 10.73
C GLU A 136 7.67 -0.16 9.95
N PRO A 137 6.74 0.29 9.09
CA PRO A 137 6.84 1.60 8.47
C PRO A 137 6.85 2.70 9.53
N TYR A 138 7.90 3.53 9.52
CA TYR A 138 8.06 4.65 10.46
C TYR A 138 7.26 5.90 10.07
N ASN A 139 6.50 5.87 8.97
CA ASN A 139 5.68 6.99 8.54
C ASN A 139 4.38 7.08 9.36
N ASN A 140 4.01 8.32 9.72
CA ASN A 140 2.79 8.60 10.45
C ASN A 140 1.58 8.01 9.71
N ASN A 141 0.77 7.22 10.41
CA ASN A 141 -0.50 6.61 9.96
C ASN A 141 -0.40 5.26 9.24
N SER A 142 0.75 4.58 9.27
CA SER A 142 0.85 3.18 8.88
C SER A 142 0.49 2.24 10.04
N ILE A 143 -0.13 1.10 9.73
CA ILE A 143 -0.45 0.05 10.70
C ILE A 143 0.02 -1.29 10.14
N SER A 144 0.67 -2.08 10.99
CA SER A 144 1.13 -3.43 10.64
C SER A 144 0.30 -4.47 11.38
N LEU A 145 -0.05 -5.55 10.69
CA LEU A 145 -0.72 -6.71 11.25
C LEU A 145 0.26 -7.88 11.29
N ASP A 146 0.42 -8.48 12.46
CA ASP A 146 1.18 -9.72 12.62
C ASP A 146 0.32 -10.95 12.32
N ARG A 147 0.95 -12.13 12.42
CA ARG A 147 0.32 -13.44 12.19
C ARG A 147 -1.03 -13.62 12.90
N ASP A 148 -1.12 -13.19 14.15
CA ASP A 148 -2.29 -13.45 15.00
C ASP A 148 -3.46 -12.52 14.63
N HIS A 149 -3.16 -11.42 13.93
CA HIS A 149 -4.12 -10.40 13.54
C HIS A 149 -4.36 -10.32 12.03
N LEU A 150 -3.72 -11.16 11.21
CA LEU A 150 -3.80 -11.15 9.75
C LEU A 150 -5.10 -11.74 9.16
N GLY A 151 -6.15 -11.90 9.95
CA GLY A 151 -7.46 -12.33 9.43
C GLY A 151 -8.07 -11.28 8.48
N VAL A 152 -8.70 -11.74 7.40
CA VAL A 152 -9.27 -10.88 6.34
C VAL A 152 -10.14 -9.75 6.89
N GLU A 153 -11.03 -10.03 7.83
CA GLU A 153 -11.90 -9.01 8.44
C GLU A 153 -11.12 -7.97 9.25
N ASN A 154 -10.09 -8.40 9.99
CA ASN A 154 -9.26 -7.49 10.76
C ASN A 154 -8.39 -6.62 9.83
N THR A 155 -7.92 -7.18 8.71
CA THR A 155 -7.23 -6.43 7.67
C THR A 155 -8.11 -5.33 7.09
N LEU A 156 -9.38 -5.64 6.76
CA LEU A 156 -10.33 -4.65 6.25
C LEU A 156 -10.70 -3.58 7.30
N ALA A 157 -10.86 -3.98 8.56
CA ALA A 157 -11.11 -3.05 9.66
C ALA A 157 -9.91 -2.11 9.90
N THR A 158 -8.70 -2.61 9.72
CA THR A 158 -7.48 -1.81 9.87
C THR A 158 -7.29 -0.87 8.68
N LEU A 159 -7.56 -1.34 7.46
CA LEU A 159 -7.61 -0.49 6.27
C LEU A 159 -8.58 0.69 6.46
N LYS A 160 -9.78 0.42 6.99
CA LYS A 160 -10.76 1.47 7.30
C LYS A 160 -10.19 2.53 8.23
N LYS A 161 -9.52 2.13 9.32
CA LYS A 161 -8.88 3.07 10.26
C LYS A 161 -7.82 3.95 9.58
N ILE A 162 -6.99 3.35 8.71
CA ILE A 162 -5.97 4.10 7.95
C ILE A 162 -6.64 5.12 7.03
N LEU A 163 -7.66 4.71 6.27
CA LEU A 163 -8.35 5.60 5.34
C LEU A 163 -9.07 6.74 6.07
N GLU A 164 -9.74 6.47 7.20
CA GLU A 164 -10.42 7.49 8.01
C GLU A 164 -9.45 8.49 8.63
N ALA A 165 -8.27 8.05 9.09
CA ALA A 165 -7.25 8.93 9.65
C ALA A 165 -6.60 9.86 8.60
N ASN A 166 -6.68 9.51 7.31
CA ASN A 166 -6.08 10.25 6.20
C ASN A 166 -7.12 10.91 5.28
N ASP A 167 -8.40 10.92 5.67
CA ASP A 167 -9.43 11.67 4.97
C ASP A 167 -9.33 13.17 5.36
N PRO A 168 -9.18 14.09 4.39
CA PRO A 168 -9.15 15.53 4.67
C PRO A 168 -10.38 16.04 5.44
N ALA A 169 -11.52 15.33 5.42
CA ALA A 169 -12.69 15.69 6.24
C ALA A 169 -12.47 15.51 7.75
N HIS A 170 -11.59 14.60 8.18
CA HIS A 170 -11.29 14.36 9.61
C HIS A 170 -10.18 15.26 10.16
N ALA A 171 -9.31 15.80 9.28
CA ALA A 171 -8.24 16.72 9.64
C ALA A 171 -8.73 18.13 10.07
N ALA A 172 -10.04 18.42 9.94
CA ALA A 172 -10.65 19.71 10.25
C ALA A 172 -11.26 19.83 11.66
N SER A 173 -11.09 18.85 12.54
CA SER A 173 -11.45 19.00 13.96
C SER A 173 -10.19 19.32 14.78
N PRO A 174 -9.95 20.60 15.16
CA PRO A 174 -8.91 20.91 16.11
C PRO A 174 -9.32 20.35 17.49
N LYS A 175 -8.33 19.81 18.22
CA LYS A 175 -8.43 19.65 19.67
C LYS A 175 -8.67 21.01 20.33
#